data_AF-B4VN87-F1
#
_entry.id   AF-B4VN87-F1
#
_cell.length_a   1.000
_cell.length_b   1.000
_cell.length_c   1.000
_cell.angle_alpha   90.00
_cell.angle_beta   90.00
_cell.angle_gamma   90.00
#
_symmetry.space_group_name_H-M   'P 1'
#
loop_
_entity.id
_entity.type
_entity.pdbx_description
1 polymer ?
#
loop_
_entity_poly.entity_id
_entity_poly.type
_entity_poly.pdbx_seq_one_letter_code
_entity_poly.pdbx_strand_id
1 'polypeptide(L)'
;MSIITRRPYRGEIDLDAIAHLINTCEIVDQLEEGTSVTELKQSFDDPSIDKERNLFLWQDADHQLIGFGRLWIVPTDTLIDGFLGFRVHPTARGGDLEQQIIAWAEERLRQVSRERGLPVNVRCGSRADKTDRMAILERCGFSPERYFFTMVRSLQEPIPEPKLPEGFTLVVNRRLKVKSEERLLIGQTLRFVSQV
;
A
#
# COMPACT_ATOMS: atom_id res chain seq x y z
N MET A 1 13.13 15.22 22.68
CA MET A 1 12.94 14.29 21.55
C MET A 1 12.66 12.92 22.10
N SER A 2 11.51 12.33 21.77
CA SER A 2 11.23 10.93 22.07
C SER A 2 12.17 10.05 21.24
N ILE A 3 12.78 9.03 21.84
CA ILE A 3 13.64 8.10 21.10
C ILE A 3 12.74 7.23 20.23
N ILE A 4 12.96 7.28 18.91
CA ILE A 4 12.30 6.39 17.95
C ILE A 4 13.34 5.38 17.48
N THR A 5 12.99 4.09 17.57
CA THR A 5 13.79 2.99 17.03
C THR A 5 13.06 2.37 15.84
N ARG A 6 13.79 1.82 14.87
CA ARG A 6 13.20 1.09 13.73
C ARG A 6 13.83 -0.28 13.55
N ARG A 7 13.04 -1.25 13.11
CA ARG A 7 13.48 -2.64 12.87
C ARG A 7 12.69 -3.29 11.74
N PRO A 8 13.24 -4.33 11.09
CA PRO A 8 12.46 -5.15 10.16
C PRO A 8 11.35 -5.93 10.89
N TYR A 9 10.36 -6.37 10.10
CA TYR A 9 9.32 -7.32 10.48
C TYR A 9 9.93 -8.69 10.85
N ARG A 10 9.46 -9.29 11.94
CA ARG A 10 10.01 -10.52 12.54
C ARG A 10 9.13 -11.75 12.37
N GLY A 11 8.21 -11.73 11.40
CA GLY A 11 7.23 -12.80 11.20
C GLY A 11 6.00 -12.62 12.10
N GLU A 12 5.27 -13.72 12.33
CA GLU A 12 3.90 -13.67 12.84
C GLU A 12 3.74 -12.94 14.19
N ILE A 13 4.79 -12.87 15.01
CA ILE A 13 4.82 -12.16 16.30
C ILE A 13 4.54 -10.65 16.19
N ASP A 14 4.70 -10.06 15.01
CA ASP A 14 4.44 -8.63 14.78
C ASP A 14 3.03 -8.36 14.23
N LEU A 15 2.29 -9.38 13.80
CA LEU A 15 1.03 -9.20 13.06
C LEU A 15 -0.06 -8.53 13.91
N ASP A 16 -0.24 -8.93 15.17
CA ASP A 16 -1.22 -8.32 16.08
C ASP A 16 -0.94 -6.84 16.30
N ALA A 17 0.33 -6.46 16.49
CA ALA A 17 0.74 -5.08 16.68
C ALA A 17 0.50 -4.23 15.41
N ILE A 18 0.83 -4.78 14.23
CA ILE A 18 0.61 -4.09 12.95
C ILE A 18 -0.90 -3.92 12.67
N ALA A 19 -1.70 -4.97 12.90
CA ALA A 19 -3.16 -4.89 12.76
C ALA A 19 -3.76 -3.86 13.73
N HIS A 20 -3.31 -3.86 14.98
CA HIS A 20 -3.73 -2.86 15.97
C HIS A 20 -3.39 -1.44 15.52
N LEU A 21 -2.15 -1.17 15.09
CA LEU A 21 -1.75 0.16 14.58
C LEU A 21 -2.60 0.60 13.37
N ILE A 22 -2.81 -0.30 12.40
CA ILE A 22 -3.63 0.01 11.21
C ILE A 22 -5.06 0.36 11.62
N ASN A 23 -5.68 -0.42 12.50
CA ASN A 23 -7.06 -0.19 12.95
C ASN A 23 -7.20 1.06 13.84
N THR A 24 -6.20 1.37 14.66
CA THR A 24 -6.15 2.62 15.43
C THR A 24 -6.00 3.85 14.52
N CYS A 25 -5.32 3.73 13.38
CA CYS A 25 -5.36 4.77 12.35
C CYS A 25 -6.74 4.84 11.69
N GLU A 26 -7.34 3.71 11.32
CA GLU A 26 -8.64 3.64 10.64
C GLU A 26 -9.78 4.28 11.46
N ILE A 27 -9.81 4.10 12.78
CA ILE A 27 -10.80 4.75 13.68
C ILE A 27 -10.80 6.29 13.52
N VAL A 28 -9.61 6.88 13.35
CA VAL A 28 -9.44 8.33 13.19
C VAL A 28 -9.59 8.74 11.72
N ASP A 29 -9.06 7.94 10.80
CA ASP A 29 -8.93 8.36 9.42
C ASP A 29 -10.14 8.05 8.53
N GLN A 30 -10.88 6.98 8.83
CA GLN A 30 -12.07 6.52 8.10
C GLN A 30 -11.82 6.37 6.59
N LEU A 31 -10.82 5.54 6.25
CA LEU A 31 -10.38 5.31 4.87
C LEU A 31 -10.94 4.03 4.25
N GLU A 32 -11.61 3.19 5.05
CA GLU A 32 -11.98 1.82 4.70
C GLU A 32 -10.72 0.93 4.49
N GLU A 33 -9.60 1.29 5.14
CA GLU A 33 -8.30 0.59 5.04
C GLU A 33 -7.90 -0.12 6.36
N GLY A 34 -8.90 -0.54 7.15
CA GLY A 34 -8.75 -1.43 8.31
C GLY A 34 -8.31 -2.85 7.90
N THR A 35 -7.89 -3.66 8.87
CA THR A 35 -7.37 -5.00 8.59
C THR A 35 -7.48 -5.97 9.77
N SER A 36 -7.49 -7.27 9.47
CA SER A 36 -7.29 -8.35 10.42
C SER A 36 -5.88 -8.96 10.33
N VAL A 37 -5.47 -9.67 11.38
CA VAL A 37 -4.24 -10.49 11.39
C VAL A 37 -4.23 -11.52 10.24
N THR A 38 -5.39 -12.09 9.92
CA THR A 38 -5.55 -13.04 8.81
C THR A 38 -5.27 -12.40 7.46
N GLU A 39 -5.80 -11.20 7.20
CA GLU A 39 -5.56 -10.47 5.95
C GLU A 39 -4.11 -9.99 5.84
N LEU A 40 -3.50 -9.54 6.94
CA LEU A 40 -2.07 -9.23 6.97
C LEU A 40 -1.21 -10.45 6.66
N LYS A 41 -1.51 -11.60 7.28
CA LYS A 41 -0.80 -12.86 7.01
C LYS A 41 -0.91 -13.25 5.54
N GLN A 42 -2.13 -13.27 4.99
CA GLN A 42 -2.37 -13.53 3.56
C GLN A 42 -1.64 -12.53 2.65
N SER A 43 -1.65 -11.23 2.99
CA SER A 43 -0.97 -10.19 2.22
C SER A 43 0.55 -10.29 2.29
N PHE A 44 1.12 -10.75 3.41
CA PHE A 44 2.57 -10.86 3.57
C PHE A 44 3.09 -12.19 3.03
N ASP A 45 2.28 -13.25 2.99
CA ASP A 45 2.67 -14.56 2.43
C ASP A 45 2.76 -14.60 0.89
N ASP A 46 2.58 -13.46 0.21
CA ASP A 46 2.99 -13.29 -1.19
C ASP A 46 4.52 -13.48 -1.31
N PRO A 47 5.00 -14.50 -2.05
CA PRO A 47 6.42 -14.81 -2.17
C PRO A 47 7.23 -13.75 -2.95
N SER A 48 6.57 -12.76 -3.57
CA SER A 48 7.26 -11.61 -4.18
C SER A 48 7.69 -10.55 -3.15
N ILE A 49 7.24 -10.65 -1.90
CA ILE A 49 7.58 -9.71 -0.83
C ILE A 49 8.84 -10.15 -0.08
N ASP A 50 9.89 -9.37 -0.23
CA ASP A 50 11.09 -9.39 0.63
C ASP A 50 10.70 -8.85 2.03
N LYS A 51 10.14 -9.73 2.86
CA LYS A 51 9.60 -9.43 4.20
C LYS A 51 10.62 -8.72 5.10
N GLU A 52 11.90 -9.08 5.00
CA GLU A 52 12.96 -8.53 5.87
C GLU A 52 13.38 -7.12 5.44
N ARG A 53 13.49 -6.85 4.13
CA ARG A 53 14.00 -5.55 3.66
C ARG A 53 12.91 -4.54 3.32
N ASN A 54 11.67 -5.00 3.11
CA ASN A 54 10.57 -4.17 2.62
C ASN A 54 9.40 -4.02 3.61
N LEU A 55 9.45 -4.59 4.82
CA LEU A 55 8.48 -4.36 5.90
C LEU A 55 9.22 -3.89 7.15
N PHE A 56 8.97 -2.64 7.59
CA PHE A 56 9.63 -2.03 8.74
C PHE A 56 8.63 -1.49 9.76
N LEU A 57 9.03 -1.57 11.03
CA LEU A 57 8.28 -1.15 12.21
C LEU A 57 9.09 -0.08 12.95
N TRP A 58 8.40 0.96 13.42
CA TRP A 58 8.96 2.05 14.23
C TRP A 58 8.32 2.05 15.61
N GLN A 59 9.16 2.00 16.64
CA GLN A 59 8.74 1.94 18.03
C GLN A 59 9.24 3.15 18.82
N ASP A 60 8.45 3.61 19.79
CA ASP A 60 8.88 4.63 20.75
C ASP A 60 9.80 4.05 21.84
N ALA A 61 10.10 4.88 22.85
CA ALA A 61 10.93 4.52 23.99
C ALA A 61 10.31 3.44 24.91
N ASP A 62 8.99 3.30 24.89
CA ASP A 62 8.22 2.30 25.66
C ASP A 62 7.93 1.03 24.82
N HIS A 63 8.64 0.89 23.70
CA HIS A 63 8.53 -0.17 22.71
C HIS A 63 7.13 -0.31 22.07
N GLN A 64 6.26 0.70 22.14
CA GLN A 64 4.96 0.68 21.47
C GLN A 64 5.14 0.93 19.97
N LEU A 65 4.35 0.23 19.15
CA LEU A 65 4.41 0.36 17.69
C LEU A 65 3.71 1.65 17.25
N ILE A 66 4.49 2.70 16.97
CA ILE A 66 3.97 4.01 16.55
C ILE A 66 4.00 4.24 15.03
N GLY A 67 4.73 3.40 14.28
CA GLY A 67 4.78 3.49 12.83
C GLY A 67 5.00 2.14 12.14
N PHE A 68 4.44 1.98 10.95
CA PHE A 68 4.62 0.80 10.10
C PHE A 68 4.73 1.24 8.64
N GLY A 69 5.70 0.68 7.92
CA GLY A 69 5.97 0.96 6.51
C GLY A 69 6.15 -0.32 5.72
N ARG A 70 5.51 -0.39 4.54
CA ARG A 70 5.67 -1.46 3.56
C ARG A 70 6.04 -0.91 2.19
N LEU A 71 6.93 -1.61 1.50
CA LEU A 71 7.27 -1.36 0.10
C LEU A 71 6.85 -2.56 -0.77
N TRP A 72 5.89 -2.35 -1.66
CA TRP A 72 5.62 -3.31 -2.74
C TRP A 72 6.40 -2.86 -3.99
N ILE A 73 7.33 -3.69 -4.47
CA ILE A 73 8.28 -3.29 -5.53
C ILE A 73 7.97 -4.09 -6.78
N VAL A 74 7.52 -3.41 -7.84
CA VAL A 74 7.16 -4.05 -9.11
C VAL A 74 8.21 -3.69 -10.17
N PRO A 75 9.07 -4.65 -10.58
CA PRO A 75 9.98 -4.43 -11.69
C PRO A 75 9.24 -4.41 -13.02
N THR A 76 9.72 -3.56 -13.92
CA THR A 76 9.56 -3.69 -15.37
C THR A 76 10.95 -3.71 -16.02
N ASP A 77 11.04 -3.98 -17.31
CA ASP A 77 12.33 -4.12 -18.01
C ASP A 77 13.13 -2.81 -18.11
N THR A 78 12.51 -1.66 -17.85
CA THR A 78 13.13 -0.32 -18.03
C THR A 78 13.08 0.57 -16.78
N LEU A 79 12.19 0.29 -15.84
CA LEU A 79 11.91 1.12 -14.66
C LEU A 79 11.34 0.27 -13.52
N ILE A 80 11.70 0.60 -12.28
CA ILE A 80 11.19 -0.09 -11.09
C ILE A 80 10.37 0.89 -10.26
N ASP A 81 9.08 0.59 -10.09
CA ASP A 81 8.22 1.37 -9.20
C ASP A 81 8.09 0.69 -7.83
N GLY A 82 8.40 1.42 -6.75
CA GLY A 82 8.20 0.97 -5.38
C GLY A 82 7.08 1.72 -4.66
N PHE A 83 6.04 0.99 -4.28
CA PHE A 83 4.82 1.50 -3.66
C PHE A 83 4.94 1.50 -2.14
N LEU A 84 5.18 2.68 -1.59
CA LEU A 84 5.18 2.94 -0.16
C LEU A 84 3.75 3.03 0.36
N GLY A 85 3.36 2.07 1.19
CA GLY A 85 2.23 2.19 2.10
C GLY A 85 2.75 2.39 3.52
N PHE A 86 2.21 3.35 4.26
CA PHE A 86 2.62 3.55 5.66
C PHE A 86 1.51 4.07 6.56
N ARG A 87 1.61 3.71 7.84
CA ARG A 87 0.79 4.21 8.96
C ARG A 87 1.68 4.87 10.00
N VAL A 88 1.17 5.96 10.59
CA VAL A 88 1.70 6.58 11.79
C VAL A 88 0.55 6.73 12.79
N HIS A 89 0.79 6.28 14.01
CA HIS A 89 -0.15 6.32 15.11
C HIS A 89 -0.67 7.76 15.32
N PRO A 90 -1.98 8.01 15.50
CA PRO A 90 -2.53 9.36 15.53
C PRO A 90 -1.81 10.34 16.49
N THR A 91 -1.36 9.87 17.65
CA THR A 91 -0.62 10.70 18.64
C THR A 91 0.84 10.99 18.28
N ALA A 92 1.39 10.32 17.26
CA ALA A 92 2.78 10.47 16.80
C ALA A 92 2.90 11.23 15.46
N ARG A 93 1.77 11.70 14.90
CA ARG A 93 1.72 12.42 13.63
C ARG A 93 2.22 13.86 13.74
N GLY A 94 2.66 14.41 12.61
CA GLY A 94 3.10 15.81 12.51
C GLY A 94 4.49 16.07 13.11
N GLY A 95 5.17 15.03 13.58
CA GLY A 95 6.59 15.05 13.90
C GLY A 95 7.44 14.49 12.77
N ASP A 96 8.57 13.92 13.15
CA ASP A 96 9.64 13.47 12.26
C ASP A 96 9.41 12.08 11.65
N LEU A 97 8.40 11.32 12.13
CA LEU A 97 8.27 9.89 11.86
C LEU A 97 7.86 9.59 10.42
N GLU A 98 6.89 10.33 9.88
CA GLU A 98 6.50 10.23 8.47
C GLU A 98 7.70 10.44 7.54
N GLN A 99 8.57 11.39 7.86
CA GLN A 99 9.80 11.71 7.12
C GLN A 99 10.82 10.58 7.20
N GLN A 100 11.00 9.98 8.39
CA GLN A 100 11.86 8.81 8.56
C GLN A 100 11.37 7.58 7.78
N ILE A 101 10.06 7.38 7.67
CA ILE A 101 9.48 6.29 6.88
C ILE A 101 9.67 6.52 5.38
N ILE A 102 9.45 7.75 4.89
CA ILE A 102 9.68 8.10 3.48
C ILE A 102 11.16 7.96 3.11
N ALA A 103 12.08 8.50 3.94
CA ALA A 103 13.52 8.39 3.71
C ALA A 103 14.04 6.93 3.74
N TRP A 104 13.45 6.07 4.58
CA TRP A 104 13.72 4.63 4.54
C TRP A 104 13.31 4.00 3.19
N ALA A 105 12.15 4.39 2.66
CA ALA A 105 11.64 3.84 1.42
C ALA A 105 12.50 4.24 0.21
N GLU A 106 12.90 5.52 0.15
CA GLU A 106 13.87 6.01 -0.85
C GLU A 106 15.19 5.25 -0.79
N GLU A 107 15.78 5.10 0.40
CA GLU A 107 17.05 4.39 0.56
C GLU A 107 16.92 2.91 0.15
N ARG A 108 15.81 2.24 0.47
CA ARG A 108 15.59 0.86 0.01
C ARG A 108 15.49 0.80 -1.52
N LEU A 109 14.82 1.76 -2.18
CA LEU A 109 14.77 1.76 -3.65
C LEU A 109 16.10 2.14 -4.29
N ARG A 110 16.89 3.06 -3.73
CA ARG A 110 18.26 3.31 -4.20
C ARG A 110 19.12 2.05 -4.17
N GLN A 111 18.93 1.19 -3.16
CA GLN A 111 19.57 -0.14 -3.12
C GLN A 111 19.04 -1.05 -4.25
N VAL A 112 17.73 -1.13 -4.46
CA VAL A 112 17.15 -1.93 -5.57
C VAL A 112 17.64 -1.45 -6.94
N SER A 113 17.79 -0.14 -7.13
CA SER A 113 18.34 0.44 -8.36
C SER A 113 19.76 -0.07 -8.63
N ARG A 114 20.63 -0.03 -7.60
CA ARG A 114 22.00 -0.57 -7.69
C ARG A 114 22.03 -2.09 -7.89
N GLU A 115 21.13 -2.82 -7.24
CA GLU A 115 21.01 -4.28 -7.33
C GLU A 115 20.58 -4.76 -8.73
N ARG A 116 19.80 -3.94 -9.46
CA ARG A 116 19.17 -4.33 -10.74
C ARG A 116 19.64 -3.54 -11.96
N GLY A 117 20.43 -2.48 -11.78
CA GLY A 117 20.92 -1.63 -12.87
C GLY A 117 19.83 -0.79 -13.56
N LEU A 118 18.70 -0.56 -12.89
CA LEU A 118 17.54 0.15 -13.44
C LEU A 118 17.20 1.41 -12.62
N PRO A 119 16.63 2.46 -13.23
CA PRO A 119 16.07 3.59 -12.50
C PRO A 119 14.88 3.17 -11.63
N VAL A 120 14.60 3.96 -10.60
CA VAL A 120 13.54 3.71 -9.61
C VAL A 120 12.66 4.93 -9.41
N ASN A 121 11.38 4.72 -9.09
CA ASN A 121 10.52 5.76 -8.51
C ASN A 121 9.98 5.28 -7.16
N VAL A 122 9.96 6.16 -6.16
CA VAL A 122 9.15 5.95 -4.96
C VAL A 122 7.75 6.49 -5.21
N ARG A 123 6.75 5.72 -4.81
CA ARG A 123 5.35 5.98 -5.13
C ARG A 123 4.48 5.84 -3.89
N CYS A 124 3.73 6.87 -3.53
CA CYS A 124 2.86 6.84 -2.34
C CYS A 124 1.44 7.31 -2.69
N GLY A 125 0.43 6.64 -2.13
CA GLY A 125 -0.96 7.07 -2.23
C GLY A 125 -1.35 8.06 -1.14
N SER A 126 -2.29 8.94 -1.47
CA SER A 126 -3.12 9.71 -0.53
C SER A 126 -4.51 9.88 -1.15
N ARG A 127 -5.55 9.99 -0.31
CA ARG A 127 -6.82 10.57 -0.74
C ARG A 127 -6.70 12.09 -0.81
N ALA A 128 -7.54 12.72 -1.64
CA ALA A 128 -7.55 14.17 -1.85
C ALA A 128 -8.07 14.97 -0.63
N ASP A 129 -8.74 14.32 0.33
CA ASP A 129 -9.20 14.91 1.59
C ASP A 129 -8.16 14.84 2.72
N LYS A 130 -7.07 14.05 2.56
CA LYS A 130 -5.96 13.95 3.52
C LYS A 130 -4.87 14.98 3.21
N THR A 131 -5.19 16.25 3.47
CA THR A 131 -4.30 17.41 3.23
C THR A 131 -3.01 17.35 4.04
N ASP A 132 -3.05 16.76 5.24
CA ASP A 132 -1.88 16.49 6.08
C ASP A 132 -0.90 15.54 5.39
N ARG A 133 -1.41 14.41 4.85
CA ARG A 133 -0.63 13.41 4.12
C ARG A 133 -0.09 13.95 2.80
N MET A 134 -0.85 14.81 2.10
CA MET A 134 -0.36 15.52 0.92
C MET A 134 0.79 16.47 1.27
N ALA A 135 0.62 17.32 2.28
CA ALA A 135 1.62 18.31 2.67
C ALA A 135 2.95 17.71 3.15
N ILE A 136 2.95 16.53 3.79
CA ILE A 136 4.19 15.82 4.10
C ILE A 136 4.84 15.23 2.85
N LEU A 137 4.07 14.63 1.94
CA LEU A 137 4.59 14.08 0.69
C LEU A 137 5.25 15.18 -0.17
N GLU A 138 4.58 16.32 -0.33
CA GLU A 138 5.12 17.50 -1.03
C GLU A 138 6.40 18.03 -0.35
N ARG A 139 6.43 18.09 0.99
CA ARG A 139 7.64 18.47 1.77
C ARG A 139 8.80 17.49 1.59
N CYS A 140 8.51 16.22 1.27
CA CYS A 140 9.49 15.20 0.90
C CYS A 140 9.78 15.15 -0.62
N GLY A 141 9.32 16.13 -1.41
CA GLY A 141 9.62 16.20 -2.84
C GLY A 141 8.74 15.31 -3.73
N PHE A 142 7.59 14.84 -3.25
CA PHE A 142 6.62 14.15 -4.09
C PHE A 142 5.70 15.15 -4.81
N SER A 143 5.26 14.79 -6.01
CA SER A 143 4.28 15.57 -6.78
C SER A 143 3.06 14.71 -7.15
N PRO A 144 1.85 15.29 -7.24
CA PRO A 144 0.68 14.56 -7.73
C PRO A 144 0.84 14.18 -9.21
N GLU A 145 0.96 12.88 -9.50
CA GLU A 145 1.05 12.37 -10.88
C GLU A 145 -0.30 11.92 -11.45
N ARG A 146 -1.13 11.21 -10.66
CA ARG A 146 -2.30 10.51 -11.20
C ARG A 146 -3.42 10.31 -10.18
N TYR A 147 -4.65 10.55 -10.59
CA TYR A 147 -5.85 10.44 -9.75
C TYR A 147 -6.63 9.15 -10.00
N PHE A 148 -7.39 8.73 -8.97
CA PHE A 148 -8.24 7.54 -8.99
C PHE A 148 -9.60 7.87 -8.40
N PHE A 149 -10.64 7.28 -8.99
CA PHE A 149 -12.02 7.52 -8.59
C PHE A 149 -12.67 6.19 -8.23
N THR A 150 -13.01 6.01 -6.95
CA THR A 150 -13.85 4.90 -6.51
C THR A 150 -15.29 5.23 -6.85
N MET A 151 -15.87 4.53 -7.82
CA MET A 151 -17.27 4.72 -8.21
C MET A 151 -18.17 3.85 -7.32
N VAL A 152 -19.16 4.46 -6.67
CA VAL A 152 -20.15 3.77 -5.84
C VAL A 152 -21.56 4.01 -6.38
N ARG A 153 -22.44 3.01 -6.22
CA ARG A 153 -23.86 3.10 -6.54
C ARG A 153 -24.66 2.31 -5.51
N SER A 154 -25.76 2.89 -5.03
CA SER A 154 -26.70 2.18 -4.15
C SER A 154 -27.37 1.01 -4.88
N LEU A 155 -27.49 -0.13 -4.19
CA LEU A 155 -28.26 -1.30 -4.63
C LEU A 155 -29.69 -1.32 -4.05
N GLN A 156 -30.11 -0.25 -3.36
CA GLN A 156 -31.49 -0.10 -2.88
C GLN A 156 -32.48 0.22 -4.02
N GLU A 157 -31.97 0.77 -5.13
CA GLU A 157 -32.73 0.98 -6.37
C GLU A 157 -32.43 -0.13 -7.38
N PRO A 158 -33.42 -0.55 -8.20
CA PRO A 158 -33.18 -1.50 -9.29
C PRO A 158 -32.08 -1.04 -10.25
N ILE A 159 -31.20 -1.96 -10.63
CA ILE A 159 -30.24 -1.73 -11.72
C ILE A 159 -31.01 -1.84 -13.05
N PRO A 160 -31.00 -0.82 -13.92
CA PRO A 160 -31.66 -0.89 -15.23
C PRO A 160 -31.09 -2.02 -16.08
N GLU A 161 -31.95 -2.76 -16.78
CA GLU A 161 -31.49 -3.80 -17.70
C GLU A 161 -30.65 -3.20 -18.85
N PRO A 162 -29.52 -3.84 -19.20
CA PRO A 162 -28.63 -3.33 -20.23
C PRO A 162 -29.26 -3.48 -21.63
N LYS A 163 -29.41 -2.36 -22.34
CA LYS A 163 -29.83 -2.36 -23.75
C LYS A 163 -28.61 -2.63 -24.64
N LEU A 164 -28.51 -3.85 -25.18
CA LEU A 164 -27.45 -4.24 -26.11
C LEU A 164 -27.74 -3.70 -27.52
N PRO A 165 -26.72 -3.23 -28.27
CA PRO A 165 -26.87 -2.95 -29.70
C PRO A 165 -27.16 -4.22 -30.51
N GLU A 166 -27.71 -4.04 -31.71
CA GLU A 166 -27.92 -5.15 -32.66
C GLU A 166 -26.60 -5.88 -32.97
N GLY A 167 -26.66 -7.22 -33.07
CA GLY A 167 -25.49 -8.07 -33.27
C GLY A 167 -24.74 -8.47 -31.99
N PHE A 168 -25.09 -7.92 -30.81
CA PHE A 168 -24.44 -8.26 -29.54
C PHE A 168 -25.35 -9.10 -28.63
N THR A 169 -24.75 -10.08 -27.95
CA THR A 169 -25.43 -10.90 -26.92
C THR A 169 -24.58 -11.01 -25.66
N LEU A 170 -25.24 -11.08 -24.49
CA LEU A 170 -24.57 -11.38 -23.23
C LEU A 170 -24.41 -12.88 -23.06
N VAL A 171 -23.15 -13.33 -22.95
CA VAL A 171 -22.82 -14.71 -22.59
C VAL A 171 -22.23 -14.76 -21.17
N VAL A 172 -22.79 -15.59 -20.31
CA VAL A 172 -22.24 -15.81 -18.97
C VAL A 172 -20.95 -16.63 -19.12
N ASN A 173 -19.83 -16.10 -18.64
CA ASN A 173 -18.57 -16.84 -18.59
C ASN A 173 -18.65 -17.96 -17.53
N ARG A 174 -19.24 -19.09 -17.93
CA ARG A 174 -19.12 -20.36 -17.21
C ARG A 174 -17.71 -20.89 -17.45
N ARG A 175 -16.72 -20.39 -16.68
CA ARG A 175 -15.39 -21.01 -16.64
C ARG A 175 -15.60 -22.51 -16.38
N LEU A 176 -15.12 -23.31 -17.34
CA LEU A 176 -15.15 -24.76 -17.25
C LEU A 176 -14.47 -25.20 -15.95
N LYS A 177 -14.92 -26.32 -15.37
CA LYS A 177 -14.13 -27.04 -14.35
C LYS A 177 -12.89 -27.63 -15.02
N VAL A 178 -11.90 -26.80 -15.30
CA VAL A 178 -10.57 -27.23 -15.74
C VAL A 178 -9.97 -28.01 -14.57
N LYS A 179 -9.72 -29.30 -14.78
CA LYS A 179 -8.82 -30.05 -13.90
C LYS A 179 -7.43 -29.43 -14.03
N SER A 180 -6.90 -28.93 -12.91
CA SER A 180 -5.48 -28.68 -12.62
C SER A 180 -4.63 -27.90 -13.65
N GLU A 181 -3.89 -26.91 -13.15
CA GLU A 181 -2.82 -26.18 -13.86
C GLU A 181 -3.28 -25.18 -14.93
N GLU A 182 -3.52 -23.93 -14.52
CA GLU A 182 -2.62 -22.79 -14.85
C GLU A 182 -3.06 -21.49 -14.13
N ARG A 183 -2.12 -20.57 -13.93
CA ARG A 183 -2.31 -19.33 -13.14
C ARG A 183 -2.85 -18.18 -13.98
N LEU A 184 -3.73 -17.36 -13.40
CA LEU A 184 -3.73 -15.91 -13.67
C LEU A 184 -4.32 -15.10 -12.51
N LEU A 185 -3.49 -14.28 -11.85
CA LEU A 185 -3.95 -13.22 -10.96
C LEU A 185 -4.36 -12.01 -11.81
N ILE A 186 -5.49 -11.37 -11.47
CA ILE A 186 -5.82 -10.02 -11.94
C ILE A 186 -6.29 -9.21 -10.73
N GLY A 187 -5.42 -8.32 -10.25
CA GLY A 187 -5.75 -7.27 -9.29
C GLY A 187 -5.21 -5.95 -9.82
N GLN A 188 -6.09 -4.98 -10.09
CA GLN A 188 -5.70 -3.65 -10.57
C GLN A 188 -5.85 -2.61 -9.45
N THR A 189 -4.73 -2.02 -9.04
CA THR A 189 -4.70 -0.81 -8.22
C THR A 189 -3.56 0.08 -8.70
N LEU A 190 -3.84 1.37 -8.83
CA LEU A 190 -2.94 2.40 -9.37
C LEU A 190 -2.97 3.63 -8.40
N ARG A 191 -2.03 4.59 -8.31
CA ARG A 191 -0.55 4.66 -8.21
C ARG A 191 -0.05 6.08 -8.64
N PHE A 192 0.89 6.71 -7.91
CA PHE A 192 1.44 8.08 -8.13
C PHE A 192 3.00 8.10 -8.15
N VAL A 193 3.71 8.93 -8.94
CA VAL A 193 5.20 9.09 -9.01
C VAL A 193 5.77 10.14 -8.04
N SER A 194 6.97 9.89 -7.50
CA SER A 194 8.06 10.90 -7.53
C SER A 194 9.36 10.30 -8.10
N GLN A 195 10.14 11.11 -8.80
CA GLN A 195 11.48 10.74 -9.33
C GLN A 195 12.55 11.09 -8.29
N VAL A 196 13.48 10.15 -8.03
CA VAL A 196 14.61 10.29 -7.09
C VAL A 196 15.89 9.75 -7.73
#